data_AF-A0A7S2V5V1-F1
#
_entry.id   AF-A0A7S2V5V1-F1
#
_cell.length_a   1.000
_cell.length_b   1.000
_cell.length_c   1.000
_cell.angle_alpha   90.00
_cell.angle_beta   90.00
_cell.angle_gamma   90.00
#
_symmetry.space_group_name_H-M   'P 1'
#
loop_
_entity.id
_entity.type
_entity.pdbx_description
1 polymer ?
#
loop_
_entity_poly.entity_id
_entity_poly.type
_entity_poly.pdbx_seq_one_letter_code
_entity_poly.pdbx_strand_id
1 'polypeptide(L)'
;KSNPCGSCTAVSEEINDVKKKFSKLEEFSVAILDSYLSGSAWEAAFEEFFVMNCPRFQHFDPSSEALVSGRGFDLGLHSLHRQFVGTAEGLLSSHLHKIGLTDERFMEVLQLGLEEGSRQDPACHAATESVVTFLRQYADFLEFGKMMRRKHEQLFGTPAAATSPERGRRKEDPDNADRGFERDAGRGNEGSSSSSTHVRVLWD
;
A
#
# COMPACT_ATOMS: atom_id res chain seq x y z
N LYS A 1 -62.50 -29.14 -2.04
CA LYS A 1 -61.72 -28.01 -2.60
C LYS A 1 -61.20 -27.20 -1.41
N SER A 2 -59.99 -27.51 -0.96
CA SER A 2 -59.29 -26.82 0.12
C SER A 2 -58.62 -25.57 -0.46
N ASN A 3 -58.99 -24.40 0.05
CA ASN A 3 -58.34 -23.14 -0.34
C ASN A 3 -56.89 -23.14 0.19
N PRO A 4 -55.89 -22.80 -0.64
CA PRO A 4 -54.53 -22.61 -0.15
C PRO A 4 -54.50 -21.42 0.81
N CYS A 5 -53.83 -21.61 1.94
CA CYS A 5 -53.67 -20.62 3.00
C CYS A 5 -52.93 -19.38 2.46
N GLY A 6 -53.66 -18.28 2.25
CA GLY A 6 -53.11 -17.01 1.72
C GLY A 6 -52.12 -16.30 2.65
N SER A 7 -51.95 -16.75 3.90
CA SER A 7 -50.97 -16.16 4.82
C SER A 7 -49.54 -16.67 4.59
N CYS A 8 -49.35 -17.84 3.99
CA CYS A 8 -48.01 -18.41 3.77
C CYS A 8 -47.26 -17.75 2.61
N THR A 9 -47.99 -17.22 1.62
CA THR A 9 -47.38 -16.55 0.46
C THR A 9 -46.89 -15.14 0.81
N ALA A 10 -47.67 -14.38 1.60
CA ALA A 10 -47.28 -13.03 2.04
C ALA A 10 -46.01 -13.03 2.90
N VAL A 11 -45.90 -13.96 3.85
CA VAL A 11 -44.69 -14.11 4.68
C VAL A 11 -43.48 -14.53 3.83
N SER A 12 -43.69 -15.36 2.81
CA SER A 12 -42.61 -15.77 1.89
C SER A 12 -42.11 -14.60 1.04
N GLU A 13 -43.01 -13.70 0.61
CA GLU A 13 -42.63 -12.49 -0.14
C GLU A 13 -41.86 -11.49 0.74
N GLU A 14 -42.29 -11.26 1.99
CA GLU A 14 -41.59 -10.38 2.93
C GLU A 14 -40.18 -10.89 3.27
N ILE A 15 -40.02 -12.20 3.51
CA ILE A 15 -38.70 -12.80 3.76
C ILE A 15 -37.79 -12.64 2.55
N ASN A 16 -38.32 -12.79 1.33
CA ASN A 16 -37.53 -12.61 0.11
C ASN A 16 -37.14 -11.15 -0.11
N ASP A 17 -38.01 -10.19 0.19
CA ASP A 17 -37.67 -8.77 0.09
C ASP A 17 -36.60 -8.35 1.12
N VAL A 18 -36.70 -8.85 2.35
CA VAL A 18 -35.67 -8.66 3.38
C VAL A 18 -34.33 -9.23 2.92
N LYS A 19 -34.30 -10.48 2.43
CA LYS A 19 -33.08 -11.10 1.89
C LYS A 19 -32.47 -10.28 0.76
N LYS A 20 -33.29 -9.76 -0.15
CA LYS A 20 -32.83 -8.92 -1.27
C LYS A 20 -32.24 -7.59 -0.79
N LYS A 21 -32.82 -6.98 0.24
CA LYS A 21 -32.28 -5.75 0.87
C LYS A 21 -30.94 -6.01 1.57
N PHE A 22 -30.82 -7.13 2.26
CA PHE A 22 -29.55 -7.54 2.89
C PHE A 22 -28.45 -7.81 1.85
N SER A 23 -28.76 -8.53 0.76
CA SER A 23 -27.80 -8.76 -0.34
C SER A 23 -27.25 -7.46 -0.91
N LYS A 24 -28.14 -6.48 -1.17
CA LYS A 24 -27.72 -5.17 -1.69
C LYS A 24 -26.86 -4.38 -0.69
N LEU A 25 -27.13 -4.52 0.61
CA LEU A 25 -26.34 -3.87 1.65
C LEU A 25 -24.93 -4.47 1.73
N GLU A 26 -24.82 -5.78 1.55
CA GLU A 26 -23.54 -6.49 1.52
C GLU A 26 -22.73 -6.13 0.27
N GLU A 27 -23.36 -6.06 -0.91
CA GLU A 27 -22.74 -5.56 -2.15
C GLU A 27 -22.22 -4.13 -1.98
N PHE A 28 -23.02 -3.25 -1.35
CA PHE A 28 -22.60 -1.89 -1.05
C PHE A 28 -21.43 -1.82 -0.05
N SER A 29 -21.34 -2.77 0.88
CA SER A 29 -20.26 -2.84 1.87
C SER A 29 -18.90 -3.08 1.22
N VAL A 30 -18.84 -3.81 0.10
CA VAL A 30 -17.61 -3.99 -0.69
C VAL A 30 -17.17 -2.67 -1.33
N ALA A 31 -18.10 -1.87 -1.84
CA ALA A 31 -17.78 -0.56 -2.41
C ALA A 31 -17.27 0.43 -1.35
N ILE A 32 -17.83 0.41 -0.13
CA ILE A 32 -17.31 1.18 1.00
C ILE A 32 -15.86 0.76 1.30
N LEU A 33 -15.61 -0.55 1.33
CA LEU A 33 -14.29 -1.07 1.62
C LEU A 33 -13.28 -0.71 0.52
N ASP A 34 -13.64 -0.83 -0.75
CA ASP A 34 -12.79 -0.41 -1.87
C ASP A 34 -12.41 1.07 -1.76
N SER A 35 -13.37 1.93 -1.41
CA SER A 35 -13.11 3.34 -1.14
C SER A 35 -12.19 3.57 0.06
N TYR A 36 -12.25 2.72 1.09
CA TYR A 36 -11.37 2.80 2.26
C TYR A 36 -9.94 2.37 1.91
N LEU A 37 -9.77 1.26 1.20
CA LEU A 37 -8.47 0.71 0.80
C LEU A 37 -7.75 1.59 -0.23
N SER A 38 -8.50 2.26 -1.11
CA SER A 38 -7.97 3.27 -2.03
C SER A 38 -7.79 4.65 -1.40
N GLY A 39 -8.27 4.83 -0.17
CA GLY A 39 -8.26 6.11 0.54
C GLY A 39 -6.92 6.43 1.21
N SER A 40 -6.69 7.73 1.42
CA SER A 40 -5.49 8.23 2.12
C SER A 40 -5.40 7.76 3.57
N ALA A 41 -6.52 7.39 4.19
CA ALA A 41 -6.54 6.87 5.56
C ALA A 41 -5.82 5.51 5.68
N TRP A 42 -5.96 4.63 4.67
CA TRP A 42 -5.23 3.38 4.63
C TRP A 42 -3.74 3.63 4.44
N GLU A 43 -3.38 4.48 3.46
CA GLU A 43 -1.98 4.82 3.21
C GLU A 43 -1.30 5.47 4.42
N ALA A 44 -1.98 6.41 5.09
CA ALA A 44 -1.48 7.07 6.29
C ALA A 44 -1.23 6.09 7.45
N ALA A 45 -2.04 5.03 7.57
CA ALA A 45 -1.85 4.01 8.60
C ALA A 45 -0.51 3.24 8.45
N PHE A 46 0.07 3.23 7.25
CA PHE A 46 1.34 2.56 6.94
C PHE A 46 2.49 3.51 6.64
N GLU A 47 2.28 4.82 6.71
CA GLU A 47 3.30 5.82 6.35
C GLU A 47 4.60 5.63 7.15
N GLU A 48 4.49 5.55 8.47
CA GLU A 48 5.63 5.33 9.36
C GLU A 48 6.32 3.97 9.09
N PHE A 49 5.52 2.94 8.83
CA PHE A 49 6.03 1.62 8.48
C PHE A 49 6.88 1.68 7.20
N PHE A 50 6.41 2.39 6.17
CA PHE A 50 7.13 2.57 4.92
C PHE A 50 8.42 3.36 5.13
N VAL A 51 8.37 4.48 5.84
CA VAL A 51 9.58 5.29 6.11
C VAL A 51 10.66 4.47 6.81
N MET A 52 10.30 3.64 7.79
CA MET A 52 11.26 2.84 8.55
C MET A 52 11.80 1.61 7.80
N ASN A 53 10.97 0.96 6.97
CA ASN A 53 11.27 -0.37 6.45
C ASN A 53 11.59 -0.41 4.95
N CYS A 54 11.11 0.55 4.15
CA CYS A 54 11.39 0.62 2.71
C CYS A 54 12.89 0.65 2.35
N PRO A 55 13.80 1.30 3.11
CA PRO A 55 15.24 1.25 2.83
C PRO A 55 15.83 -0.17 2.76
N ARG A 56 15.25 -1.13 3.49
CA ARG A 56 15.69 -2.53 3.46
C ARG A 56 15.39 -3.23 2.13
N PHE A 57 14.49 -2.66 1.32
CA PHE A 57 14.08 -3.16 0.01
C PHE A 57 14.74 -2.41 -1.17
N GLN A 58 15.71 -1.54 -0.92
CA GLN A 58 16.38 -0.76 -1.97
C GLN A 58 16.94 -1.63 -3.10
N HIS A 59 17.52 -2.78 -2.74
CA HIS A 59 18.13 -3.73 -3.67
C HIS A 59 17.25 -4.96 -3.92
N PHE A 60 15.97 -4.89 -3.58
CA PHE A 60 15.05 -5.99 -3.79
C PHE A 60 14.85 -6.25 -5.30
N ASP A 61 15.25 -7.43 -5.75
CA ASP A 61 15.10 -7.88 -7.12
C ASP A 61 14.24 -9.16 -7.17
N PRO A 62 12.98 -9.07 -7.62
CA PRO A 62 12.10 -10.23 -7.74
C PRO A 62 12.50 -11.19 -8.87
N SER A 63 13.37 -10.76 -9.80
CA SER A 63 13.84 -11.58 -10.92
C SER A 63 15.12 -12.36 -10.59
N SER A 64 15.71 -12.12 -9.42
CA SER A 64 16.90 -12.83 -8.99
C SER A 64 16.63 -14.32 -8.83
N GLU A 65 17.38 -15.15 -9.57
CA GLU A 65 17.32 -16.62 -9.47
C GLU A 65 17.55 -17.12 -8.04
N ALA A 66 18.26 -16.35 -7.21
CA ALA A 66 18.48 -16.66 -5.80
C ALA A 66 17.19 -16.63 -4.99
N LEU A 67 16.28 -15.69 -5.27
CA LEU A 67 14.99 -15.57 -4.60
C LEU A 67 14.02 -16.66 -5.07
N VAL A 68 14.01 -16.95 -6.38
CA VAL A 68 13.19 -18.00 -7.00
C VAL A 68 13.64 -19.40 -6.56
N SER A 69 14.93 -19.62 -6.39
CA SER A 69 15.51 -20.89 -5.94
C SER A 69 15.55 -21.03 -4.41
N GLY A 70 15.03 -20.05 -3.65
CA GLY A 70 15.03 -20.04 -2.18
C GLY A 70 16.41 -19.92 -1.52
N ARG A 71 17.47 -19.65 -2.30
CA ARG A 71 18.86 -19.53 -1.83
C ARG A 71 19.26 -18.12 -1.38
N GLY A 72 18.46 -17.12 -1.72
CA GLY A 72 18.56 -15.72 -1.26
C GLY A 72 17.43 -15.32 -0.32
N PHE A 73 16.87 -16.28 0.43
CA PHE A 73 15.73 -16.07 1.32
C PHE A 73 16.14 -15.22 2.53
N ASP A 74 15.78 -13.95 2.52
CA ASP A 74 16.00 -13.05 3.65
C ASP A 74 14.89 -13.20 4.69
N LEU A 75 15.20 -13.94 5.76
CA LEU A 75 14.30 -14.15 6.90
C LEU A 75 13.82 -12.84 7.54
N GLY A 76 14.65 -11.79 7.51
CA GLY A 76 14.31 -10.48 8.04
C GLY A 76 13.22 -9.79 7.22
N LEU A 77 13.33 -9.83 5.89
CA LEU A 77 12.31 -9.27 4.99
C LEU A 77 10.99 -10.04 5.07
N HIS A 78 11.04 -11.37 5.17
CA HIS A 78 9.85 -12.20 5.38
C HIS A 78 9.18 -11.93 6.73
N SER A 79 9.96 -11.76 7.80
CA SER A 79 9.41 -11.40 9.12
C SER A 79 8.70 -10.05 9.08
N LEU A 80 9.27 -9.06 8.36
CA LEU A 80 8.63 -7.76 8.16
C LEU A 80 7.35 -7.86 7.36
N HIS A 81 7.34 -8.67 6.30
CA HIS A 81 6.13 -8.92 5.51
C HIS A 81 5.02 -9.52 6.36
N ARG A 82 5.34 -10.51 7.20
CA ARG A 82 4.36 -11.10 8.13
C ARG A 82 3.81 -10.07 9.12
N GLN A 83 4.66 -9.21 9.67
CA GLN A 83 4.24 -8.13 10.56
C GLN A 83 3.33 -7.11 9.85
N PHE A 84 3.65 -6.78 8.59
CA PHE A 84 2.84 -5.91 7.77
C PHE A 84 1.45 -6.53 7.55
N VAL A 85 1.39 -7.79 7.10
CA VAL A 85 0.13 -8.50 6.84
C VAL A 85 -0.73 -8.56 8.10
N GLY A 86 -0.15 -8.93 9.26
CA GLY A 86 -0.92 -8.96 10.51
C GLY A 86 -1.49 -7.59 10.92
N THR A 87 -0.74 -6.50 10.67
CA THR A 87 -1.25 -5.14 10.91
C THR A 87 -2.39 -4.79 9.94
N ALA A 88 -2.23 -5.15 8.65
CA ALA A 88 -3.24 -4.92 7.63
C ALA A 88 -4.53 -5.70 7.88
N GLU A 89 -4.42 -6.97 8.28
CA GLU A 89 -5.56 -7.80 8.71
C GLU A 89 -6.26 -7.16 9.90
N GLY A 90 -5.53 -6.72 10.93
CA GLY A 90 -6.13 -6.07 12.10
C GLY A 90 -6.87 -4.77 11.78
N LEU A 91 -6.33 -3.94 10.87
CA LEU A 91 -6.99 -2.72 10.41
C LEU A 91 -8.23 -3.05 9.58
N LEU A 92 -8.14 -4.05 8.70
CA LEU A 92 -9.24 -4.50 7.87
C LEU A 92 -10.38 -5.05 8.74
N SER A 93 -10.12 -6.00 9.64
CA SER A 93 -11.14 -6.55 10.55
C SER A 93 -11.77 -5.45 11.41
N SER A 94 -10.98 -4.46 11.86
CA SER A 94 -11.51 -3.30 12.59
C SER A 94 -12.44 -2.44 11.74
N HIS A 95 -12.15 -2.29 10.44
CA HIS A 95 -13.01 -1.55 9.51
C HIS A 95 -14.28 -2.34 9.17
N LEU A 96 -14.16 -3.64 8.91
CA LEU A 96 -15.28 -4.56 8.68
C LEU A 96 -16.26 -4.55 9.86
N HIS A 97 -15.73 -4.59 11.09
CA HIS A 97 -16.56 -4.51 12.29
C HIS A 97 -17.34 -3.18 12.38
N LYS A 98 -16.74 -2.05 12.00
CA LYS A 98 -17.41 -0.74 11.99
C LYS A 98 -18.57 -0.65 11.01
N ILE A 99 -18.50 -1.38 9.89
CA ILE A 99 -19.57 -1.46 8.90
C ILE A 99 -20.54 -2.62 9.18
N GLY A 100 -20.36 -3.34 10.28
CA GLY A 100 -21.26 -4.42 10.71
C GLY A 100 -21.06 -5.73 9.96
N LEU A 101 -19.89 -5.96 9.36
CA LEU A 101 -19.55 -7.17 8.62
C LEU A 101 -18.54 -8.02 9.42
N THR A 102 -18.72 -9.33 9.44
CA THR A 102 -17.72 -10.25 10.00
C THR A 102 -16.72 -10.67 8.92
N ASP A 103 -15.54 -11.12 9.34
CA ASP A 103 -14.48 -11.54 8.42
C ASP A 103 -14.94 -12.74 7.56
N GLU A 104 -15.66 -13.70 8.14
CA GLU A 104 -16.22 -14.84 7.41
C GLU A 104 -17.23 -14.38 6.36
N ARG A 105 -18.15 -13.48 6.75
CA ARG A 105 -19.19 -12.99 5.85
C ARG A 105 -18.58 -12.15 4.72
N PHE A 106 -17.56 -11.37 5.03
CA PHE A 106 -16.80 -10.62 4.02
C PHE A 106 -16.17 -11.55 2.97
N MET A 107 -15.54 -12.65 3.41
CA MET A 107 -14.96 -13.63 2.49
C MET A 107 -16.03 -14.30 1.62
N GLU A 108 -17.18 -14.64 2.17
CA GLU A 108 -18.32 -15.17 1.40
C GLU A 108 -18.81 -14.17 0.35
N VAL A 109 -18.96 -12.89 0.73
CA VAL A 109 -19.40 -11.82 -0.19
C VAL A 109 -18.40 -11.63 -1.33
N LEU A 110 -17.09 -11.65 -1.04
CA LEU A 110 -16.07 -11.57 -2.09
C LEU A 110 -16.12 -12.77 -3.04
N GLN A 111 -16.27 -14.00 -2.50
CA GLN A 111 -16.35 -15.22 -3.32
C GLN A 111 -17.57 -15.20 -4.23
N LEU A 112 -18.75 -14.88 -3.68
CA LEU A 112 -19.98 -14.74 -4.45
C LEU A 112 -19.84 -13.65 -5.52
N GLY A 113 -19.25 -12.50 -5.20
CA GLY A 113 -19.04 -11.42 -6.17
C GLY A 113 -18.11 -11.76 -7.33
N LEU A 114 -17.14 -12.66 -7.12
CA LEU A 114 -16.28 -13.18 -8.18
C LEU A 114 -16.99 -14.25 -9.03
N GLU A 115 -17.77 -15.13 -8.40
CA GLU A 115 -18.49 -16.22 -9.10
C GLU A 115 -19.68 -15.69 -9.91
N GLU A 116 -20.37 -14.68 -9.40
CA GLU A 116 -21.59 -14.15 -9.99
C GLU A 116 -21.34 -13.05 -11.04
N GLY A 117 -20.10 -12.74 -11.41
CA GLY A 117 -19.66 -11.47 -12.03
C GLY A 117 -20.51 -10.83 -13.14
N SER A 118 -21.36 -11.57 -13.86
CA SER A 118 -22.32 -11.02 -14.86
C SER A 118 -23.74 -10.72 -14.34
N ARG A 119 -24.10 -11.18 -13.14
CA ARG A 119 -25.42 -11.01 -12.51
C ARG A 119 -25.47 -9.88 -11.49
N GLN A 120 -24.33 -9.43 -11.00
CA GLN A 120 -24.23 -8.32 -10.07
C GLN A 120 -24.18 -6.97 -10.78
N ASP A 121 -24.41 -5.90 -10.02
CA ASP A 121 -24.14 -4.54 -10.47
C ASP A 121 -22.66 -4.42 -10.92
N PRO A 122 -22.37 -3.97 -12.15
CA PRO A 122 -21.01 -3.83 -12.66
C PRO A 122 -20.09 -3.01 -11.74
N ALA A 123 -20.63 -2.02 -11.03
CA ALA A 123 -19.85 -1.22 -10.08
C ALA A 123 -19.40 -2.06 -8.87
N CYS A 124 -20.29 -2.91 -8.34
CA CYS A 124 -19.98 -3.79 -7.21
C CYS A 124 -19.00 -4.90 -7.61
N HIS A 125 -19.12 -5.44 -8.82
CA HIS A 125 -18.16 -6.41 -9.35
C HIS A 125 -16.77 -5.80 -9.50
N ALA A 126 -16.66 -4.60 -10.08
CA ALA A 126 -15.37 -3.89 -10.20
C ALA A 126 -14.73 -3.59 -8.84
N ALA A 127 -15.53 -3.18 -7.84
CA ALA A 127 -15.05 -2.98 -6.47
C ALA A 127 -14.55 -4.31 -5.85
N THR A 128 -15.26 -5.41 -6.08
CA THR A 128 -14.85 -6.75 -5.62
C THR A 128 -13.50 -7.16 -6.21
N GLU A 129 -13.34 -7.01 -7.53
CA GLU A 129 -12.07 -7.31 -8.22
C GLU A 129 -10.92 -6.42 -7.72
N SER A 130 -11.20 -5.12 -7.50
CA SER A 130 -10.24 -4.15 -6.97
C SER A 130 -9.76 -4.58 -5.57
N VAL A 131 -10.69 -4.84 -4.65
CA VAL A 131 -10.39 -5.30 -3.28
C VAL A 131 -9.58 -6.59 -3.30
N VAL A 132 -9.99 -7.59 -4.09
CA VAL A 132 -9.29 -8.88 -4.17
C VAL A 132 -7.88 -8.70 -4.73
N THR A 133 -7.73 -7.89 -5.77
CA THR A 133 -6.42 -7.58 -6.37
C THR A 133 -5.51 -6.88 -5.37
N PHE A 134 -6.05 -5.91 -4.63
CA PHE A 134 -5.34 -5.18 -3.60
C PHE A 134 -4.85 -6.13 -2.50
N LEU A 135 -5.75 -6.95 -1.92
CA LEU A 135 -5.39 -7.88 -0.85
C LEU A 135 -4.34 -8.90 -1.30
N ARG A 136 -4.41 -9.39 -2.54
CA ARG A 136 -3.40 -10.29 -3.12
C ARG A 136 -2.02 -9.66 -3.22
N GLN A 137 -1.93 -8.37 -3.57
CA GLN A 137 -0.64 -7.68 -3.67
C GLN A 137 0.07 -7.59 -2.31
N TYR A 138 -0.69 -7.46 -1.21
CA TYR A 138 -0.10 -7.44 0.13
C TYR A 138 0.17 -8.84 0.69
N ALA A 139 -0.61 -9.85 0.29
CA ALA A 139 -0.41 -11.23 0.70
C ALA A 139 0.80 -11.88 0.00
N ASP A 140 1.08 -11.51 -1.25
CA ASP A 140 2.22 -12.02 -2.00
C ASP A 140 3.53 -11.30 -1.60
N PHE A 141 4.53 -12.06 -1.14
CA PHE A 141 5.80 -11.50 -0.70
C PHE A 141 6.57 -10.76 -1.82
N LEU A 142 6.50 -11.26 -3.05
CA LEU A 142 7.20 -10.64 -4.19
C LEU A 142 6.54 -9.32 -4.58
N GLU A 143 5.20 -9.29 -4.62
CA GLU A 143 4.45 -8.05 -4.88
C GLU A 143 4.64 -7.04 -3.75
N PHE A 144 4.63 -7.50 -2.50
CA PHE A 144 4.97 -6.67 -1.35
C PHE A 144 6.39 -6.09 -1.46
N GLY A 145 7.40 -6.89 -1.79
CA GLY A 145 8.77 -6.41 -1.96
C GLY A 145 8.91 -5.40 -3.10
N LYS A 146 8.23 -5.61 -4.23
CA LYS A 146 8.15 -4.64 -5.34
C LYS A 146 7.50 -3.33 -4.90
N MET A 147 6.44 -3.40 -4.10
CA MET A 147 5.77 -2.23 -3.56
C MET A 147 6.68 -1.46 -2.59
N MET A 148 7.34 -2.14 -1.65
CA MET A 148 8.28 -1.53 -0.71
C MET A 148 9.44 -0.84 -1.43
N ARG A 149 9.96 -1.45 -2.49
CA ARG A 149 10.98 -0.83 -3.35
C ARG A 149 10.45 0.43 -4.06
N ARG A 150 9.25 0.39 -4.63
CA ARG A 150 8.60 1.58 -5.24
C ARG A 150 8.39 2.69 -4.20
N LYS A 151 7.97 2.34 -2.99
CA LYS A 151 7.81 3.30 -1.89
C LYS A 151 9.15 3.89 -1.44
N HIS A 152 10.21 3.10 -1.40
CA HIS A 152 11.57 3.61 -1.18
C HIS A 152 11.95 4.65 -2.24
N GLU A 153 11.75 4.34 -3.53
CA GLU A 153 12.05 5.25 -4.64
C GLU A 153 11.23 6.54 -4.55
N GLN A 154 9.97 6.48 -4.11
CA GLN A 154 9.12 7.66 -3.91
C GLN A 154 9.59 8.55 -2.75
N LEU A 155 10.01 7.96 -1.63
CA LEU A 155 10.36 8.68 -0.40
C LEU A 155 11.81 9.17 -0.38
N PHE A 156 12.74 8.40 -0.96
CA PHE A 156 14.18 8.63 -0.88
C PHE A 156 14.84 8.78 -2.24
N GLY A 157 14.12 8.54 -3.33
CA GLY A 157 14.61 8.83 -4.67
C GLY A 157 14.87 10.32 -4.82
N THR A 158 16.12 10.66 -5.16
CA THR A 158 16.46 12.04 -5.50
C THR A 158 15.67 12.43 -6.75
N PRO A 159 15.00 13.61 -6.80
CA PRO A 159 14.36 14.09 -8.02
C PRO A 159 15.45 14.45 -9.04
N ALA A 160 15.99 13.45 -9.72
CA ALA A 160 16.96 13.60 -10.79
C ALA A 160 16.26 14.01 -12.10
N ALA A 161 15.41 15.05 -12.08
CA ALA A 161 14.80 15.64 -13.28
C ALA A 161 14.03 16.96 -13.05
N ALA A 162 14.29 17.73 -11.99
CA ALA A 162 13.85 19.12 -11.95
C ALA A 162 14.97 19.99 -12.54
N THR A 163 15.15 19.92 -13.86
CA THR A 163 15.91 20.92 -14.61
C THR A 163 15.39 22.31 -14.24
N SER A 164 16.25 23.02 -13.53
CA SER A 164 16.17 24.44 -13.24
C SER A 164 15.61 25.21 -14.44
N PRO A 165 14.53 26.01 -14.28
CA PRO A 165 14.16 26.97 -15.32
C PRO A 165 15.24 28.05 -15.33
N GLU A 166 16.17 27.90 -16.25
CA GLU A 166 17.24 28.82 -16.59
C GLU A 166 16.63 30.22 -16.83
N ARG A 167 16.76 31.09 -15.83
CA ARG A 167 16.29 32.47 -15.86
C ARG A 167 17.49 33.41 -15.92
N GLY A 168 17.73 33.99 -17.09
CA GLY A 168 18.51 35.22 -17.27
C GLY A 168 19.85 35.02 -17.99
N ARG A 169 19.94 35.15 -19.31
CA ARG A 169 20.01 36.43 -20.07
C ARG A 169 21.34 37.18 -19.86
N ARG A 170 22.26 37.08 -20.82
CA ARG A 170 22.73 38.19 -21.70
C ARG A 170 24.00 37.77 -22.46
N LYS A 171 23.94 37.85 -23.79
CA LYS A 171 25.10 38.10 -24.65
C LYS A 171 25.48 39.57 -24.50
N GLU A 172 26.68 39.87 -24.03
CA GLU A 172 27.46 41.05 -24.44
C GLU A 172 28.94 40.61 -24.51
N ASP A 173 29.60 41.15 -25.53
CA ASP A 173 30.82 40.72 -26.23
C ASP A 173 32.17 40.95 -25.48
N PRO A 174 33.29 40.46 -26.05
CA PRO A 174 34.61 40.45 -25.40
C PRO A 174 35.39 41.76 -25.64
N ASP A 175 36.11 42.25 -24.63
CA ASP A 175 37.41 42.89 -24.86
C ASP A 175 38.23 43.13 -23.56
N ASN A 176 39.42 42.55 -23.59
CA ASN A 176 40.72 43.12 -23.22
C ASN A 176 41.04 43.68 -21.80
N ALA A 177 42.12 43.08 -21.27
CA ALA A 177 43.26 43.69 -20.55
C ALA A 177 43.18 44.08 -19.06
N ASP A 178 44.04 43.37 -18.32
CA ASP A 178 45.13 43.91 -17.49
C ASP A 178 44.92 44.03 -15.96
N ARG A 179 46.00 43.61 -15.27
CA ARG A 179 46.33 43.66 -13.83
C ARG A 179 45.67 42.57 -12.97
N GLY A 180 46.35 41.53 -12.47
CA GLY A 180 47.72 41.48 -11.93
C GLY A 180 47.70 41.90 -10.45
N PHE A 181 47.75 40.93 -9.52
CA PHE A 181 48.60 40.94 -8.31
C PHE A 181 48.45 39.65 -7.49
N GLU A 182 49.58 39.20 -6.94
CA GLU A 182 49.85 37.95 -6.22
C GLU A 182 49.24 37.83 -4.80
N ARG A 183 49.46 36.63 -4.22
CA ARG A 183 49.58 36.25 -2.79
C ARG A 183 48.29 35.79 -2.10
N ASP A 184 48.28 34.82 -1.18
CA ASP A 184 49.26 33.88 -0.61
C ASP A 184 48.44 32.92 0.29
N ALA A 185 49.02 31.74 0.55
CA ALA A 185 48.80 30.78 1.63
C ALA A 185 47.46 30.68 2.40
N GLY A 186 46.93 29.45 2.50
CA GLY A 186 45.90 29.12 3.50
C GLY A 186 45.61 27.62 3.61
N ARG A 187 46.42 26.94 4.41
CA ARG A 187 46.46 25.49 4.69
C ARG A 187 45.48 25.11 5.81
N GLY A 188 44.89 23.90 5.76
CA GLY A 188 44.20 23.24 6.88
C GLY A 188 42.99 22.43 6.40
N ASN A 189 43.04 21.12 6.13
CA ASN A 189 43.49 19.94 6.90
C ASN A 189 42.51 19.48 8.01
N GLU A 190 41.73 18.45 7.66
CA GLU A 190 41.38 17.22 8.40
C GLU A 190 40.44 17.17 9.63
N GLY A 191 39.61 16.11 9.61
CA GLY A 191 39.01 15.41 10.76
C GLY A 191 37.48 15.53 10.82
N SER A 192 36.62 14.60 10.36
CA SER A 192 36.53 13.14 10.60
C SER A 192 36.74 12.71 12.06
N SER A 193 35.66 12.48 12.82
CA SER A 193 35.25 11.13 13.22
C SER A 193 34.14 11.10 14.28
N SER A 194 33.23 10.18 14.03
CA SER A 194 32.17 9.61 14.86
C SER A 194 32.58 9.27 16.30
N SER A 195 31.61 9.33 17.22
CA SER A 195 31.58 8.41 18.35
C SER A 195 30.14 7.97 18.62
N SER A 196 29.91 6.68 18.35
CA SER A 196 28.72 5.91 18.66
C SER A 196 28.86 5.36 20.08
N THR A 197 27.85 5.54 20.92
CA THR A 197 27.75 4.82 22.19
C THR A 197 26.38 4.16 22.28
N HIS A 198 26.39 2.86 21.99
CA HIS A 198 25.36 1.89 22.38
C HIS A 198 25.34 1.74 23.91
N VAL A 199 24.15 1.75 24.50
CA VAL A 199 23.90 1.14 25.82
C VAL A 199 22.67 0.25 25.72
N ARG A 200 22.81 -0.96 26.26
CA ARG A 200 21.95 -2.13 26.11
C ARG A 200 20.66 -2.04 26.94
N VAL A 201 19.62 -2.68 26.43
CA VAL A 201 18.35 -2.96 27.09
C VAL A 201 18.50 -4.20 27.98
N LEU A 202 17.94 -4.14 29.20
CA LEU A 202 17.61 -5.28 30.05
C LEU A 202 16.17 -5.03 30.54
N TRP A 203 15.23 -5.90 30.19
CA TRP A 203 13.94 -5.97 30.85
C TRP A 203 13.68 -7.44 31.17
N ASP A 204 13.43 -7.68 32.46
CA ASP A 204 12.74 -8.86 33.01
C ASP A 204 11.35 -9.02 32.39
#